data_AF-A0A920USF4-F1
#
_entry.id   AF-A0A920USF4-F1
#
_cell.length_a   1.000
_cell.length_b   1.000
_cell.length_c   1.000
_cell.angle_alpha   90.00
_cell.angle_beta   90.00
_cell.angle_gamma   90.00
#
_symmetry.space_group_name_H-M   'P 1'
#
loop_
_entity.id
_entity.type
_entity.pdbx_description
1 polymer ?
#
loop_
_entity_poly.entity_id
_entity_poly.type
_entity_poly.pdbx_seq_one_letter_code
_entity_poly.pdbx_strand_id
1 'polypeptide(L)'
;MQVAAWALTSGLIVGVGLGLLAGYFGGWTDEVLMRIVDVWLALPFILIALVIAQQFLHQGGAALSVVIFMIALTAWTPFVRQVRADVLTIRGQEYVLAARVAGASHNRLLFKHIMPGTLSTILVVATLQGRWTDTYRIRPIFSGGWYT
;
A
#
# COMPACT_ATOMS: atom_id res chain seq x y z
N MET A 1 -0.32 10.06 13.79
CA MET A 1 -0.14 11.09 12.74
C MET A 1 1.04 10.82 11.81
N GLN A 2 2.30 10.84 12.27
CA GLN A 2 3.45 10.63 11.36
C GLN A 2 3.47 9.24 10.67
N VAL A 3 3.10 8.18 11.39
CA VAL A 3 3.05 6.80 10.84
C VAL A 3 2.07 6.70 9.67
N ALA A 4 0.86 7.22 9.86
CA ALA A 4 -0.19 7.23 8.86
C ALA A 4 0.25 7.97 7.60
N ALA A 5 0.92 9.12 7.76
CA ALA A 5 1.41 9.90 6.63
C ALA A 5 2.40 9.10 5.76
N TRP A 6 3.41 8.46 6.38
CA TRP A 6 4.41 7.66 5.64
C TRP A 6 3.82 6.39 5.01
N ALA A 7 2.89 5.74 5.68
CA ALA A 7 2.19 4.57 5.15
C ALA A 7 1.30 4.95 3.94
N LEU A 8 0.61 6.08 4.01
CA LEU A 8 -0.25 6.54 2.92
C LEU A 8 0.57 7.02 1.72
N THR A 9 1.66 7.75 1.93
CA THR A 9 2.50 8.23 0.81
C THR A 9 3.15 7.07 0.06
N SER A 10 3.71 6.09 0.77
CA SER A 10 4.26 4.88 0.15
C SER A 10 3.19 4.08 -0.60
N GLY A 11 2.01 3.90 -0.01
CA GLY A 11 0.88 3.23 -0.67
C GLY A 11 0.37 3.94 -1.91
N LEU A 12 0.22 5.27 -1.85
CA LEU A 12 -0.28 6.08 -2.96
C LEU A 12 0.72 6.19 -4.11
N ILE A 13 2.02 6.25 -3.82
CA ILE A 13 3.03 6.42 -4.87
C ILE A 13 3.42 5.05 -5.44
N VAL A 14 3.90 4.16 -4.57
CA VAL A 14 4.45 2.85 -4.98
C VAL A 14 3.32 1.88 -5.24
N GLY A 15 2.36 1.78 -4.32
CA GLY A 15 1.27 0.81 -4.42
C GLY A 15 0.38 1.04 -5.63
N VAL A 16 -0.12 2.28 -5.80
CA VAL A 16 -0.96 2.63 -6.95
C VAL A 16 -0.18 2.53 -8.27
N GLY A 17 1.06 3.01 -8.32
CA GLY A 17 1.89 2.94 -9.52
C GLY A 17 2.09 1.50 -10.00
N LEU A 18 2.51 0.62 -9.11
CA LEU A 18 2.72 -0.80 -9.45
C LEU A 18 1.40 -1.52 -9.75
N GLY A 19 0.32 -1.21 -9.03
CA GLY A 19 -1.01 -1.79 -9.28
C GLY A 19 -1.57 -1.40 -10.65
N LEU A 20 -1.41 -0.13 -11.05
CA LEU A 20 -1.76 0.37 -12.37
C LEU A 20 -0.98 -0.36 -13.47
N LEU A 21 0.34 -0.50 -13.30
CA LEU A 21 1.20 -1.18 -14.27
C LEU A 21 0.84 -2.66 -14.40
N ALA A 22 0.74 -3.38 -13.28
CA ALA A 22 0.40 -4.79 -13.24
C ALA A 22 -0.98 -5.06 -13.89
N GLY A 23 -2.01 -4.31 -13.47
CA GLY A 23 -3.36 -4.48 -13.98
C GLY A 23 -3.54 -4.06 -15.43
N TYR A 24 -2.83 -3.03 -15.89
CA TYR A 24 -3.01 -2.48 -17.24
C TYR A 24 -2.34 -3.33 -18.32
N PHE A 25 -1.07 -3.67 -18.11
CA PHE A 25 -0.32 -4.45 -19.10
C PHE A 25 -0.72 -5.93 -19.03
N GLY A 26 -1.03 -6.46 -17.84
CA GLY A 26 -1.42 -7.86 -17.68
C GLY A 26 -0.29 -8.84 -18.03
N GLY A 27 -0.63 -10.12 -18.23
CA GLY A 27 0.29 -11.13 -18.74
C GLY A 27 1.57 -11.27 -17.90
N TRP A 28 2.73 -11.24 -18.56
CA TRP A 28 4.01 -11.45 -17.88
C TRP A 28 4.39 -10.33 -16.91
N THR A 29 4.08 -9.07 -17.24
CA THR A 29 4.35 -7.94 -16.32
C THR A 29 3.56 -8.04 -15.03
N ASP A 30 2.33 -8.54 -15.11
CA ASP A 30 1.48 -8.77 -13.95
C ASP A 30 2.04 -9.89 -13.08
N GLU A 31 2.38 -11.05 -13.68
CA GLU A 31 2.96 -12.18 -12.96
C GLU A 31 4.26 -11.79 -12.25
N VAL A 32 5.19 -11.11 -12.93
CA VAL A 32 6.46 -10.69 -12.32
C VAL A 32 6.25 -9.71 -11.16
N LEU A 33 5.39 -8.71 -11.33
CA LEU A 33 5.11 -7.73 -10.28
C LEU A 33 4.43 -8.38 -9.07
N MET A 34 3.46 -9.25 -9.32
CA MET A 34 2.78 -9.98 -8.26
C MET A 34 3.72 -10.95 -7.54
N ARG A 35 4.66 -11.58 -8.25
CA ARG A 35 5.72 -12.40 -7.64
C ARG A 35 6.61 -11.60 -6.70
N ILE A 36 7.00 -10.39 -7.10
CA ILE A 36 7.79 -9.51 -6.23
C ILE A 36 6.99 -9.16 -4.97
N VAL A 37 5.70 -8.84 -5.12
CA VAL A 37 4.81 -8.56 -3.97
C VAL A 37 4.65 -9.79 -3.07
N ASP A 38 4.49 -10.97 -3.64
CA ASP A 38 4.30 -12.21 -2.87
C ASP A 38 5.59 -12.60 -2.12
N VAL A 39 6.75 -12.48 -2.77
CA VAL A 39 8.06 -12.67 -2.11
C VAL A 39 8.26 -11.65 -1.00
N TRP A 40 7.87 -10.40 -1.22
CA TRP A 40 7.92 -9.36 -0.21
C TRP A 40 7.07 -9.75 1.02
N LEU A 41 5.82 -10.14 0.80
CA LEU A 41 4.89 -10.54 1.86
C LEU A 41 5.31 -11.83 2.59
N ALA A 42 6.06 -12.71 1.92
CA ALA A 42 6.60 -13.92 2.53
C ALA A 42 7.72 -13.64 3.55
N LEU A 43 8.33 -12.44 3.52
CA LEU A 43 9.34 -12.06 4.50
C LEU A 43 8.70 -11.87 5.88
N PRO A 44 9.25 -12.48 6.94
CA PRO A 44 8.76 -12.29 8.29
C PRO A 44 9.20 -10.92 8.82
N PHE A 45 8.50 -9.85 8.42
CA PHE A 45 8.83 -8.45 8.79
C PHE A 45 8.94 -8.23 10.29
N ILE A 46 8.24 -9.02 11.09
CA ILE A 46 8.36 -8.99 12.56
C ILE A 46 9.78 -9.31 13.03
N LEU A 47 10.47 -10.26 12.38
CA LEU A 47 11.85 -10.61 12.74
C LEU A 47 12.81 -9.47 12.39
N ILE A 48 12.64 -8.86 11.22
CA ILE A 48 13.43 -7.71 10.80
C ILE A 48 13.21 -6.54 11.77
N ALA A 49 11.96 -6.26 12.12
CA ALA A 49 11.61 -5.23 13.09
C ALA A 49 12.26 -5.48 14.46
N LEU A 50 12.30 -6.73 14.93
CA LEU A 50 12.93 -7.11 16.21
C LEU A 50 14.45 -6.92 16.19
N VAL A 51 15.13 -7.37 15.14
CA VAL A 51 16.59 -7.22 15.00
C VAL A 51 16.98 -5.75 15.00
N ILE A 52 16.27 -4.93 14.22
CA ILE A 52 16.54 -3.49 14.18
C ILE A 52 16.16 -2.85 15.52
N ALA A 53 15.02 -3.21 16.12
CA ALA A 53 14.65 -2.69 17.43
C ALA A 53 15.72 -2.97 18.49
N GLN A 54 16.29 -4.17 18.54
CA GLN A 54 17.34 -4.53 19.49
C GLN A 54 18.60 -3.67 19.30
N GLN A 55 19.05 -3.48 18.06
CA GLN A 55 20.21 -2.63 17.75
C GLN A 55 19.99 -1.17 18.16
N PHE A 56 18.80 -0.62 17.95
CA PHE A 56 18.49 0.79 18.21
C PHE A 56 18.01 1.07 19.64
N LEU A 57 17.48 0.08 20.37
CA LEU A 57 17.16 0.19 21.80
C LEU A 57 18.44 0.40 22.64
N HIS A 58 19.54 -0.26 22.27
CA HIS A 58 20.82 -0.14 22.97
C HIS A 58 21.44 1.26 22.88
N GLN A 59 21.03 2.07 21.90
CA GLN A 59 21.51 3.44 21.69
C GLN A 59 20.55 4.53 22.18
N GLY A 60 19.46 4.16 22.89
CA GLY A 60 18.69 5.09 23.71
C GLY A 60 17.70 6.01 23.00
N GLY A 61 17.28 5.78 21.74
CA GLY A 61 16.42 6.80 21.10
C GLY A 61 15.54 6.49 19.88
N ALA A 62 15.58 5.33 19.21
CA ALA A 62 14.92 5.23 17.88
C ALA A 62 13.95 4.06 17.67
N ALA A 63 13.45 3.43 18.74
CA ALA A 63 12.48 2.33 18.62
C ALA A 63 11.23 2.73 17.79
N LEU A 64 10.73 3.95 17.98
CA LEU A 64 9.57 4.45 17.25
C LEU A 64 9.86 4.65 15.75
N SER A 65 11.00 5.25 15.40
CA SER A 65 11.38 5.53 14.00
C SER A 65 11.54 4.24 13.19
N VAL A 66 12.12 3.20 13.80
CA VAL A 66 12.27 1.87 13.20
C VAL A 66 10.91 1.24 12.92
N VAL A 67 9.99 1.29 13.88
CA VAL A 67 8.63 0.76 13.71
C VAL A 67 7.87 1.54 12.62
N ILE A 68 7.99 2.86 12.58
CA ILE A 68 7.38 3.70 11.54
C ILE A 68 7.90 3.32 10.16
N PHE A 69 9.22 3.16 10.04
CA PHE A 69 9.84 2.76 8.78
C PHE A 69 9.33 1.39 8.31
N MET A 70 9.26 0.40 9.21
CA MET A 70 8.77 -0.94 8.86
C MET A 70 7.29 -0.95 8.44
N ILE A 71 6.44 -0.18 9.13
CA ILE A 71 5.03 -0.05 8.75
C ILE A 71 4.93 0.60 7.37
N ALA A 72 5.64 1.71 7.13
CA ALA A 72 5.63 2.37 5.83
C ALA A 72 6.16 1.44 4.71
N LEU A 73 7.20 0.66 5.00
CA LEU A 73 7.81 -0.27 4.05
C LEU A 73 6.89 -1.45 3.67
N THR A 74 5.93 -1.81 4.51
CA THR A 74 4.97 -2.88 4.22
C THR A 74 3.63 -2.35 3.68
N ALA A 75 3.33 -1.08 3.96
CA ALA A 75 2.03 -0.47 3.69
C ALA A 75 1.65 -0.38 2.20
N TRP A 76 2.60 -0.46 1.27
CA TRP A 76 2.32 -0.31 -0.16
C TRP A 76 1.71 -1.55 -0.81
N THR A 77 1.98 -2.75 -0.28
CA THR A 77 1.57 -4.02 -0.89
C THR A 77 0.05 -4.21 -1.03
N PRO A 78 -0.81 -3.82 -0.07
CA PRO A 78 -2.26 -3.96 -0.22
C PRO A 78 -2.82 -3.04 -1.31
N PHE A 79 -2.24 -1.83 -1.46
CA PHE A 79 -2.61 -0.90 -2.52
C PHE A 79 -2.33 -1.48 -3.90
N VAL A 80 -1.21 -2.17 -4.10
CA VAL A 80 -0.89 -2.84 -5.39
C VAL A 80 -2.01 -3.80 -5.78
N ARG A 81 -2.38 -4.69 -4.86
CA ARG A 81 -3.37 -5.75 -5.11
C ARG A 81 -4.75 -5.17 -5.38
N GLN A 82 -5.16 -4.16 -4.61
CA GLN A 82 -6.46 -3.54 -4.77
C GLN A 82 -6.56 -2.77 -6.08
N VAL A 83 -5.58 -1.91 -6.38
CA VAL A 83 -5.56 -1.12 -7.61
C VAL A 83 -5.47 -2.04 -8.82
N ARG A 84 -4.67 -3.12 -8.77
CA ARG A 84 -4.63 -4.13 -9.83
C ARG A 84 -6.02 -4.71 -10.10
N ALA A 85 -6.75 -5.11 -9.07
CA ALA A 85 -8.09 -5.68 -9.21
C ALA A 85 -9.07 -4.70 -9.87
N ASP A 86 -9.03 -3.43 -9.47
CA ASP A 86 -9.85 -2.38 -10.07
C ASP A 86 -9.48 -2.15 -11.54
N VAL A 87 -8.18 -2.09 -11.85
CA VAL A 87 -7.70 -1.87 -13.21
C VAL A 87 -8.12 -3.01 -14.13
N LEU A 88 -8.01 -4.26 -13.67
CA LEU A 88 -8.48 -5.43 -14.41
C LEU A 88 -9.99 -5.35 -14.71
N THR A 89 -10.76 -4.74 -13.82
CA THR A 89 -12.20 -4.50 -14.01
C THR A 89 -12.45 -3.34 -14.99
N ILE A 90 -11.82 -2.20 -14.75
CA ILE A 90 -12.04 -0.96 -15.50
C ILE A 90 -11.56 -1.10 -16.94
N ARG A 91 -10.43 -1.77 -17.19
CA ARG A 91 -9.89 -1.97 -18.54
C ARG A 91 -10.84 -2.70 -19.49
N GLY A 92 -11.77 -3.49 -18.93
CA GLY A 92 -12.78 -4.24 -19.68
C GLY A 92 -14.09 -3.48 -19.92
N GLN A 93 -14.24 -2.26 -19.40
CA GLN A 93 -15.47 -1.49 -19.57
C GLN A 93 -15.59 -0.88 -20.97
N GLU A 94 -16.84 -0.78 -21.44
CA GLU A 94 -17.16 -0.38 -22.82
C GLU A 94 -16.56 0.98 -23.21
N TYR A 95 -16.55 1.96 -22.30
CA TYR A 95 -15.97 3.27 -22.59
C TYR A 95 -14.44 3.23 -22.78
N VAL A 96 -13.75 2.33 -22.06
CA VAL A 96 -12.29 2.13 -22.21
C VAL A 96 -11.99 1.42 -23.52
N LEU A 97 -12.79 0.41 -23.86
CA LEU A 97 -12.68 -0.31 -25.13
C LEU A 97 -12.97 0.62 -26.32
N ALA A 98 -14.02 1.43 -26.26
CA ALA A 98 -14.35 2.43 -27.27
C ALA A 98 -13.22 3.45 -27.45
N ALA A 99 -12.65 3.96 -26.36
CA ALA A 99 -11.51 4.88 -26.42
C ALA A 99 -10.26 4.23 -27.04
N ARG A 100 -10.02 2.94 -26.79
CA ARG A 100 -8.92 2.17 -27.41
C ARG A 100 -9.14 2.00 -28.92
N VAL A 101 -10.35 1.64 -29.35
CA VAL A 101 -10.69 1.52 -30.78
C VAL A 101 -10.60 2.88 -31.49
N ALA A 102 -10.92 3.98 -30.80
CA ALA A 102 -10.72 5.34 -31.29
C ALA A 102 -9.23 5.80 -31.33
N GLY A 103 -8.28 4.89 -31.15
CA GLY A 103 -6.84 5.17 -31.29
C GLY A 103 -6.21 5.88 -30.09
N ALA A 104 -6.76 5.75 -28.88
CA ALA A 104 -6.11 6.28 -27.68
C ALA A 104 -4.78 5.57 -27.40
N SER A 105 -3.72 6.36 -27.20
CA SER A 105 -2.43 5.84 -26.76
C SER A 105 -2.54 5.22 -25.37
N HIS A 106 -1.63 4.29 -25.05
CA HIS A 106 -1.61 3.59 -23.77
C HIS A 106 -1.59 4.56 -22.57
N ASN A 107 -0.77 5.62 -22.64
CA ASN A 107 -0.70 6.64 -21.59
C ASN A 107 -2.03 7.41 -21.47
N ARG A 108 -2.68 7.76 -22.59
CA ARG A 108 -3.98 8.43 -22.56
C ARG A 108 -5.06 7.52 -21.96
N LEU A 109 -5.02 6.23 -22.26
CA LEU A 109 -5.96 5.26 -21.70
C LEU A 109 -5.74 5.11 -20.18
N LEU A 110 -4.48 4.96 -19.77
CA LEU A 110 -4.11 4.77 -18.37
C LEU A 110 -4.46 5.99 -17.51
N PHE A 111 -3.96 7.18 -17.86
CA PHE A 111 -4.10 8.37 -17.00
C PHE A 111 -5.45 9.08 -17.13
N LYS A 112 -6.12 9.00 -18.29
CA LYS A 112 -7.37 9.73 -18.52
C LYS A 112 -8.63 8.88 -18.36
N HIS A 113 -8.54 7.56 -18.48
CA HIS A 113 -9.71 6.67 -18.42
C HIS A 113 -9.64 5.71 -17.23
N ILE A 114 -8.48 5.09 -16.98
CA ILE A 114 -8.36 4.02 -15.98
C ILE A 114 -8.05 4.58 -14.60
N MET A 115 -7.00 5.39 -14.47
CA MET A 115 -6.56 5.97 -13.20
C MET A 115 -7.69 6.73 -12.49
N PRO A 116 -8.51 7.58 -13.15
CA PRO A 116 -9.61 8.26 -12.48
C PRO A 116 -10.66 7.30 -11.91
N GLY A 117 -10.90 6.17 -12.58
CA GLY A 117 -11.82 5.14 -12.08
C GLY A 117 -11.31 4.44 -10.82
N THR A 118 -9.99 4.28 -10.68
CA THR A 118 -9.38 3.68 -9.47
C THR A 118 -9.32 4.64 -8.28
N LEU A 119 -9.45 5.95 -8.49
CA LEU A 119 -9.34 6.94 -7.40
C LEU A 119 -10.40 6.74 -6.32
N SER A 120 -11.62 6.34 -6.70
CA SER A 120 -12.70 6.06 -5.74
C SER A 120 -12.29 4.99 -4.74
N THR A 121 -11.78 3.85 -5.22
CA THR A 121 -11.31 2.78 -4.36
C THR A 121 -10.08 3.18 -3.56
N ILE A 122 -9.13 3.89 -4.18
CA ILE A 122 -7.91 4.36 -3.49
C ILE A 122 -8.29 5.19 -2.26
N LEU A 123 -9.29 6.08 -2.37
CA LEU A 123 -9.77 6.90 -1.24
C LEU A 123 -10.40 6.04 -0.12
N VAL A 124 -11.17 5.02 -0.49
CA VAL A 124 -11.76 4.09 0.48
C VAL A 124 -10.67 3.30 1.20
N VAL A 125 -9.70 2.74 0.46
CA VAL A 125 -8.58 1.99 1.03
C VAL A 125 -7.72 2.87 1.90
N ALA A 126 -7.40 4.10 1.47
CA ALA A 126 -6.65 5.05 2.27
C ALA A 126 -7.33 5.36 3.61
N THR A 127 -8.66 5.49 3.61
CA THR A 127 -9.44 5.72 4.84
C THR A 127 -9.38 4.50 5.77
N LEU A 128 -9.53 3.30 5.23
CA LEU A 128 -9.42 2.05 5.99
C LEU A 128 -8.01 1.86 6.55
N GLN A 129 -6.97 2.08 5.74
CA GLN A 129 -5.57 1.99 6.15
C GLN A 129 -5.23 2.99 7.26
N GLY A 130 -5.72 4.22 7.16
CA GLY A 130 -5.58 5.24 8.20
C GLY A 130 -6.21 4.79 9.52
N ARG A 131 -7.42 4.20 9.48
CA ARG A 131 -8.09 3.67 10.67
C ARG A 131 -7.26 2.61 11.39
N TRP A 132 -6.56 1.73 10.68
CA TRP A 132 -5.70 0.73 11.33
C TRP A 132 -4.61 1.40 12.16
N THR A 133 -3.98 2.46 11.65
CA THR A 133 -2.93 3.16 12.40
C THR A 133 -3.43 3.84 13.67
N ASP A 134 -4.68 4.30 13.69
CA ASP A 134 -5.29 4.91 14.88
C ASP A 134 -5.89 3.88 15.85
N THR A 135 -6.32 2.71 15.35
CA THR A 135 -6.87 1.63 16.20
C THR A 135 -5.79 1.01 17.09
N TYR A 136 -4.52 1.06 16.69
CA TYR A 136 -3.37 0.70 17.55
C TYR A 136 -2.94 1.84 18.49
N ARG A 137 -3.79 2.84 18.79
CA ARG A 137 -3.66 3.60 20.04
C ARG A 137 -3.88 2.61 21.18
N ILE A 138 -2.80 1.93 21.55
CA ILE A 138 -2.65 1.18 22.78
C ILE A 138 -3.07 2.18 23.86
N ARG A 139 -4.29 2.04 24.40
CA ARG A 139 -4.56 2.63 25.71
C ARG A 139 -3.42 2.13 26.58
N PRO A 140 -2.70 2.98 27.31
CA PRO A 140 -1.68 2.49 28.20
C PRO A 140 -2.37 1.49 29.14
N ILE A 141 -2.12 0.20 28.91
CA ILE A 141 -2.56 -0.90 29.78
C ILE A 141 -1.89 -0.74 31.17
N PHE A 142 -1.00 0.25 31.31
CA PHE A 142 -0.23 0.59 32.50
C PHE A 142 -0.66 1.92 33.18
N SER A 143 -1.90 2.41 33.01
CA SER A 143 -2.35 3.63 33.71
C SER A 143 -3.58 3.47 34.62
N GLY A 144 -3.59 2.48 35.52
CA GLY A 144 -4.50 2.53 36.67
C GLY A 144 -4.67 1.26 37.50
N GLY A 145 -4.05 1.24 38.70
CA GLY A 145 -4.77 0.85 39.93
C GLY A 145 -4.62 -0.57 40.51
N TRP A 146 -3.41 -1.04 40.85
CA TRP A 146 -3.23 -2.27 41.66
C TRP A 146 -2.25 -2.14 42.84
N TYR A 147 -1.94 -0.92 43.31
CA TYR A 147 -1.00 -0.70 44.42
C TYR A 147 -1.46 0.30 45.50
N THR A 148 -2.78 0.47 45.71
CA THR A 148 -3.35 1.11 46.92
C THR A 148 -4.74 0.56 47.18
#